data_AF-A0A377G7Z5-F1
#
_entry.id   AF-A0A377G7Z5-F1
#
_cell.length_a   1.000
_cell.length_b   1.000
_cell.length_c   1.000
_cell.angle_alpha   90.00
_cell.angle_beta   90.00
_cell.angle_gamma   90.00
#
_symmetry.space_group_name_H-M   'P 1'
#
loop_
_entity.id
_entity.type
_entity.pdbx_description
1 polymer ?
#
loop_
_entity_poly.entity_id
_entity_poly.type
_entity_poly.pdbx_seq_one_letter_code
_entity_poly.pdbx_strand_id
1 'polypeptide(L)'
;MFLKKFPENLLIKKIKISGPFISVYVPEDELENFQQKYHGLIKRYSVLSIGEGLMHDYAHYTHNKNLSFFTGKKSDEKNEHFHFILPAIANEANLNTFLSFFDDKDLSYEQKQALLKEFREYSTTPSLKTSLEQINSYKYTLSALLYEDPYLTKIMPLFSEFVRKLEPYLGDNPDEPVNIDPSIKLKVGGHQVSARDADLNLTLFINHIEILSSLSDIIEKLEKQGKEAVSSDTINKLNQLFESASKKPLPNFSAAPYLFNEMVAHFPFLDGNLNNLYLMLKQQLESTLETDQLVFNPQVINLPSEDIAYTQAIFFLSKQGNIGLQIMDTMARLQEGKKSLNPYWINSGSKLQGIVNAVLSLEKTGDDLKQMALDPHSELYLALNKQRLLPLTFLGSFAVNKSKTLIKVEDEITHSPTCS
;
A
#
# COMPACT_ATOMS: atom_id res chain seq x y z
N MET A 1 3.92 3.32 12.66
CA MET A 1 3.56 4.67 13.04
C MET A 1 4.80 5.53 13.30
N PHE A 2 5.05 6.42 12.35
CA PHE A 2 6.00 7.52 12.51
C PHE A 2 5.33 8.70 13.22
N LEU A 3 6.09 9.44 14.05
CA LEU A 3 5.62 10.62 14.76
C LEU A 3 6.74 11.66 14.84
N LYS A 4 6.45 12.87 14.37
CA LYS A 4 7.31 14.06 14.53
C LYS A 4 6.61 15.11 15.37
N LYS A 5 7.26 15.59 16.42
CA LYS A 5 6.77 16.71 17.26
C LYS A 5 7.48 18.01 16.87
N PHE A 6 6.76 19.11 16.99
CA PHE A 6 7.23 20.47 16.73
C PHE A 6 6.86 21.36 17.93
N PRO A 7 7.58 21.24 19.06
CA PRO A 7 7.19 21.90 20.31
C PRO A 7 7.20 23.44 20.20
N GLU A 8 8.08 23.99 19.37
CA GLU A 8 8.24 25.43 19.16
C GLU A 8 7.31 25.99 18.06
N ASN A 9 6.61 25.13 17.31
CA ASN A 9 5.70 25.56 16.26
C ASN A 9 4.35 25.94 16.86
N LEU A 10 3.84 27.12 16.50
CA LEU A 10 2.60 27.65 17.09
C LEU A 10 1.36 26.93 16.56
N LEU A 11 1.33 26.56 15.28
CA LEU A 11 0.15 26.01 14.61
C LEU A 11 0.17 24.47 14.52
N ILE A 12 1.27 23.88 14.07
CA ILE A 12 1.37 22.43 13.86
C ILE A 12 2.20 21.84 14.99
N LYS A 13 1.56 21.17 15.96
CA LYS A 13 2.25 20.64 17.16
C LYS A 13 2.94 19.32 16.92
N LYS A 14 2.36 18.47 16.08
CA LYS A 14 2.93 17.18 15.68
C LYS A 14 2.28 16.66 14.40
N ILE A 15 3.04 15.88 13.63
CA ILE A 15 2.56 15.13 12.48
C ILE A 15 2.80 13.64 12.74
N LYS A 16 1.79 12.83 12.47
CA LYS A 16 1.81 11.37 12.65
C LYS A 16 1.44 10.67 11.35
N ILE A 17 2.15 9.60 11.03
CA ILE A 17 1.97 8.86 9.78
C ILE A 17 1.77 7.38 10.10
N SER A 18 0.66 6.82 9.61
CA SER A 18 0.29 5.40 9.77
C SER A 18 -0.35 4.90 8.48
N GLY A 19 0.32 4.03 7.73
CA GLY A 19 -0.18 3.57 6.42
C GLY A 19 -0.47 4.75 5.48
N PRO A 20 -1.69 4.87 4.93
CA PRO A 20 -2.11 6.00 4.09
C PRO A 20 -2.57 7.23 4.89
N PHE A 21 -2.55 7.20 6.22
CA PHE A 21 -3.06 8.30 7.04
C PHE A 21 -1.95 9.25 7.48
N ILE A 22 -2.14 10.55 7.21
CA ILE A 22 -1.36 11.63 7.82
C ILE A 22 -2.25 12.38 8.80
N SER A 23 -1.87 12.38 10.09
CA SER A 23 -2.58 13.11 11.13
C SER A 23 -1.82 14.38 11.49
N VAL A 24 -2.45 15.53 11.32
CA VAL A 24 -1.88 16.84 11.68
C VAL A 24 -2.57 17.33 12.93
N TYR A 25 -1.80 17.59 13.99
CA TYR A 25 -2.33 18.06 15.27
C TYR A 25 -2.14 19.57 15.40
N VAL A 26 -3.22 20.26 15.74
CA VAL A 26 -3.31 21.71 15.87
C VAL A 26 -3.87 22.09 17.25
N PRO A 27 -3.53 23.26 17.80
CA PRO A 27 -4.20 23.80 18.97
C PRO A 27 -5.71 23.92 18.74
N GLU A 28 -6.51 23.62 19.77
CA GLU A 28 -7.98 23.72 19.72
C GLU A 28 -8.46 25.12 19.30
N ASP A 29 -7.78 26.16 19.76
CA ASP A 29 -8.07 27.57 19.45
C ASP A 29 -7.67 28.00 18.03
N GLU A 30 -6.85 27.21 17.34
CA GLU A 30 -6.42 27.47 15.96
C GLU A 30 -7.15 26.60 14.93
N LEU A 31 -8.12 25.77 15.36
CA LEU A 31 -8.81 24.81 14.49
C LEU A 31 -9.51 25.50 13.30
N GLU A 32 -10.30 26.54 13.57
CA GLU A 32 -11.06 27.25 12.54
C GLU A 32 -10.14 27.98 11.57
N ASN A 33 -9.08 28.62 12.09
CA ASN A 33 -8.05 29.27 11.29
C ASN A 33 -7.34 28.27 10.36
N PHE A 34 -6.97 27.09 10.89
CA PHE A 34 -6.34 26.04 10.10
C PHE A 34 -7.27 25.55 8.98
N GLN A 35 -8.56 25.32 9.27
CA GLN A 35 -9.53 24.89 8.27
C GLN A 35 -9.71 25.92 7.15
N GLN A 36 -9.83 27.19 7.51
CA GLN A 36 -9.99 28.27 6.54
C GLN A 36 -8.73 28.43 5.68
N LYS A 37 -7.56 28.45 6.31
CA LYS A 37 -6.27 28.62 5.64
C LYS A 37 -5.94 27.47 4.69
N TYR A 38 -6.15 26.23 5.14
CA TYR A 38 -5.82 25.02 4.39
C TYR A 38 -7.05 24.34 3.76
N HIS A 39 -8.10 25.11 3.45
CA HIS A 39 -9.30 24.59 2.79
C HIS A 39 -8.99 23.88 1.46
N GLY A 40 -7.99 24.36 0.72
CA GLY A 40 -7.51 23.70 -0.51
C GLY A 40 -6.95 22.29 -0.26
N LEU A 41 -6.17 22.12 0.82
CA LEU A 41 -5.65 20.82 1.24
C LEU A 41 -6.80 19.88 1.66
N ILE A 42 -7.78 20.40 2.41
CA ILE A 42 -8.97 19.65 2.86
C ILE A 42 -9.86 19.23 1.70
N LYS A 43 -9.94 20.04 0.63
CA LYS A 43 -10.64 19.64 -0.60
C LYS A 43 -9.88 18.59 -1.41
N ARG A 44 -8.54 18.62 -1.34
CA ARG A 44 -7.68 17.74 -2.13
C ARG A 44 -7.60 16.33 -1.56
N TYR A 45 -7.53 16.22 -0.25
CA TYR A 45 -7.43 14.94 0.44
C TYR A 45 -8.73 14.65 1.18
N SER A 46 -9.19 13.40 1.09
CA SER A 46 -10.31 12.98 1.94
C SER A 46 -9.89 13.09 3.40
N VAL A 47 -10.76 13.66 4.24
CA VAL A 47 -10.52 13.74 5.69
C VAL A 47 -11.41 12.69 6.36
N LEU A 48 -10.81 11.88 7.22
CA LEU A 48 -11.53 10.95 8.06
C LEU A 48 -12.23 11.76 9.16
N SER A 49 -13.55 11.75 9.22
CA SER A 49 -14.30 12.47 10.26
C SER A 49 -13.88 11.96 11.63
N ILE A 50 -13.60 12.90 12.55
CA ILE A 50 -13.19 12.62 13.92
C ILE A 50 -14.28 11.77 14.59
N GLY A 51 -13.91 10.63 15.17
CA GLY A 51 -14.70 10.02 16.23
C GLY A 51 -14.85 8.51 16.23
N GLU A 52 -15.07 7.83 15.09
CA GLU A 52 -15.55 6.43 15.13
C GLU A 52 -15.09 5.62 13.90
N GLY A 53 -14.64 4.37 14.11
CA GLY A 53 -14.28 3.42 13.06
C GLY A 53 -12.91 2.73 13.29
N LEU A 54 -12.76 1.50 12.79
CA LEU A 54 -11.52 0.72 12.88
C LEU A 54 -10.39 1.36 12.06
N MET A 55 -10.71 2.03 10.95
CA MET A 55 -9.73 2.80 10.18
C MET A 55 -9.28 4.08 10.90
N HIS A 56 -10.15 4.71 11.70
CA HIS A 56 -9.77 5.80 12.59
C HIS A 56 -8.82 5.31 13.70
N ASP A 57 -9.16 4.19 14.33
CA ASP A 57 -8.32 3.56 15.35
C ASP A 57 -6.94 3.15 14.79
N TYR A 58 -6.91 2.65 13.55
CA TYR A 58 -5.67 2.36 12.84
C TYR A 58 -4.83 3.62 12.57
N ALA A 59 -5.45 4.73 12.17
CA ALA A 59 -4.78 6.03 12.02
C ALA A 59 -4.14 6.48 13.35
N HIS A 60 -4.75 6.11 14.48
CA HIS A 60 -4.20 6.35 15.82
C HIS A 60 -3.30 5.25 16.37
N TYR A 61 -3.22 4.07 15.75
CA TYR A 61 -2.47 2.92 16.27
C TYR A 61 -2.80 2.61 17.76
N THR A 62 -4.05 2.84 18.16
CA THR A 62 -4.50 2.59 19.54
C THR A 62 -5.39 1.37 19.54
N HIS A 63 -5.08 0.39 20.38
CA HIS A 63 -5.98 -0.74 20.65
C HIS A 63 -7.36 -0.19 21.04
N ASN A 64 -8.36 -0.44 20.19
CA ASN A 64 -9.79 -0.30 20.46
C ASN A 64 -10.13 0.84 21.44
N LYS A 65 -10.13 2.09 20.94
CA LYS A 65 -10.60 3.25 21.73
C LYS A 65 -12.11 3.26 21.94
N ASN A 66 -12.82 2.23 21.47
CA ASN A 66 -14.24 2.02 21.68
C ASN A 66 -14.67 1.94 23.18
N LEU A 67 -13.73 2.06 24.13
CA LEU A 67 -14.04 2.26 25.56
C LEU A 67 -13.27 3.43 26.24
N SER A 68 -12.33 4.10 25.55
CA SER A 68 -11.53 5.15 26.19
C SER A 68 -12.21 6.52 26.24
N PHE A 69 -13.33 6.73 25.55
CA PHE A 69 -14.11 7.96 25.76
C PHE A 69 -14.88 7.92 27.10
N PHE A 70 -15.19 6.72 27.62
CA PHE A 70 -15.84 6.58 28.93
C PHE A 70 -14.87 6.64 30.12
N THR A 71 -13.58 6.34 29.94
CA THR A 71 -12.62 6.28 31.08
C THR A 71 -11.18 6.73 30.79
N GLY A 72 -10.86 7.16 29.58
CA GLY A 72 -9.52 7.67 29.24
C GLY A 72 -9.38 9.12 29.67
N LYS A 73 -8.46 9.40 30.61
CA LYS A 73 -8.05 10.75 30.98
C LYS A 73 -7.89 11.60 29.71
N LYS A 74 -8.64 12.71 29.61
CA LYS A 74 -8.33 13.80 28.67
C LYS A 74 -6.83 14.05 28.74
N SER A 75 -6.12 13.94 27.62
CA SER A 75 -4.73 14.39 27.61
C SER A 75 -4.70 15.85 28.03
N ASP A 76 -3.78 16.23 28.92
CA ASP A 76 -3.63 17.62 29.36
C ASP A 76 -3.27 18.58 28.20
N GLU A 77 -2.91 18.04 27.02
CA GLU A 77 -2.79 18.79 25.76
C GLU A 77 -4.17 18.97 25.08
N LYS A 78 -4.68 20.21 25.06
CA LYS A 78 -5.85 20.65 24.28
C LYS A 78 -5.55 20.76 22.77
N ASN A 79 -5.21 19.65 22.14
CA ASN A 79 -4.91 19.61 20.71
C ASN A 79 -5.96 18.79 19.96
N GLU A 80 -6.53 19.39 18.92
CA GLU A 80 -7.38 18.72 17.93
C GLU A 80 -6.54 18.21 16.75
N HIS A 81 -7.12 17.40 15.87
CA HIS A 81 -6.38 16.83 14.75
C HIS A 81 -7.22 16.54 13.52
N PHE A 82 -6.56 16.55 12.36
CA PHE A 82 -7.13 16.18 11.07
C PHE A 82 -6.45 14.91 10.57
N HIS A 83 -7.26 13.91 10.21
CA HIS A 83 -6.80 12.68 9.56
C HIS A 83 -6.94 12.80 8.05
N PHE A 84 -5.86 13.14 7.37
CA PHE A 84 -5.81 13.16 5.92
C PHE A 84 -5.54 11.76 5.37
N ILE A 85 -6.35 11.37 4.39
CA ILE A 85 -6.23 10.09 3.70
C ILE A 85 -5.50 10.33 2.38
N LEU A 86 -4.30 9.77 2.27
CA LEU A 86 -3.53 9.74 1.03
C LEU A 86 -4.15 8.73 0.05
N PRO A 87 -3.98 8.95 -1.28
CA PRO A 87 -4.41 7.99 -2.29
C PRO A 87 -3.71 6.62 -2.24
N ALA A 88 -2.58 6.52 -1.54
CA ALA A 88 -1.80 5.30 -1.33
C ALA A 88 -1.04 5.43 -0.01
N ILE A 89 -0.33 4.38 0.41
CA ILE A 89 0.53 4.45 1.58
C ILE A 89 1.54 5.59 1.49
N ALA A 90 1.78 6.24 2.63
CA ALA A 90 2.76 7.29 2.74
C ALA A 90 4.15 6.80 2.33
N ASN A 91 4.76 7.50 1.39
CA ASN A 91 6.14 7.38 0.96
C ASN A 91 6.76 8.79 0.91
N GLU A 92 8.08 8.88 0.70
CA GLU A 92 8.77 10.17 0.66
C GLU A 92 8.16 11.12 -0.38
N ALA A 93 7.80 10.61 -1.57
CA ALA A 93 7.29 11.42 -2.68
C ALA A 93 5.91 12.03 -2.40
N ASN A 94 4.93 11.23 -1.96
CA ASN A 94 3.59 11.74 -1.68
C ASN A 94 3.53 12.54 -0.37
N LEU A 95 4.41 12.26 0.59
CA LEU A 95 4.57 13.08 1.79
C LEU A 95 5.14 14.45 1.45
N ASN A 96 6.14 14.53 0.56
CA ASN A 96 6.67 15.81 0.10
C ASN A 96 5.58 16.65 -0.59
N THR A 97 4.75 16.00 -1.42
CA THR A 97 3.61 16.65 -2.07
C THR A 97 2.57 17.13 -1.05
N PHE A 98 2.30 16.35 -0.01
CA PHE A 98 1.39 16.76 1.06
C PHE A 98 1.94 17.96 1.84
N LEU A 99 3.22 17.95 2.17
CA LEU A 99 3.86 19.01 2.95
C LEU A 99 4.02 20.33 2.20
N SER A 100 4.03 20.30 0.86
CA SER A 100 4.12 21.52 0.03
C SER A 100 2.88 22.41 0.12
N PHE A 101 1.76 21.90 0.64
CA PHE A 101 0.57 22.70 0.91
C PHE A 101 0.73 23.62 2.13
N PHE A 102 1.64 23.32 3.06
CA PHE A 102 1.86 24.17 4.23
C PHE A 102 2.72 25.38 3.88
N ASP A 103 2.33 26.56 4.36
CA ASP A 103 3.17 27.75 4.25
C ASP A 103 4.45 27.60 5.09
N ASP A 104 5.56 28.19 4.64
CA ASP A 104 6.82 28.17 5.41
C ASP A 104 6.74 28.90 6.76
N LYS A 105 5.72 29.75 6.95
CA LYS A 105 5.43 30.39 8.24
C LYS A 105 4.80 29.42 9.25
N ASP A 106 4.14 28.38 8.77
CA ASP A 106 3.40 27.43 9.59
C ASP A 106 4.13 26.09 9.72
N LEU A 107 4.98 25.75 8.75
CA LEU A 107 5.93 24.64 8.82
C LEU A 107 7.14 25.03 7.96
N SER A 108 8.27 25.36 8.59
CA SER A 108 9.41 25.90 7.85
C SER A 108 9.98 24.88 6.84
N TYR A 109 10.71 25.38 5.85
CA TYR A 109 11.41 24.51 4.90
C TYR A 109 12.29 23.48 5.62
N GLU A 110 13.06 23.90 6.63
CA GLU A 110 13.91 23.01 7.42
C GLU A 110 13.08 21.95 8.17
N GLN A 111 11.93 22.34 8.72
CA GLN A 111 11.01 21.41 9.39
C GLN A 111 10.44 20.38 8.42
N LYS A 112 10.06 20.80 7.20
CA LYS A 112 9.59 19.90 6.13
C LYS A 112 10.69 18.92 5.71
N GLN A 113 11.90 19.41 5.45
CA GLN A 113 13.04 18.56 5.06
C GLN A 113 13.44 17.58 6.16
N ALA A 114 13.46 18.02 7.41
CA ALA A 114 13.75 17.15 8.55
C ALA A 114 12.69 16.04 8.68
N LEU A 115 11.40 16.38 8.54
CA LEU A 115 10.33 15.39 8.58
C LEU A 115 10.49 14.36 7.45
N LEU A 116 10.75 14.79 6.20
CA LEU A 116 10.95 13.90 5.06
C LEU A 116 12.12 12.95 5.27
N LYS A 117 13.27 13.48 5.72
CA LYS A 117 14.46 12.68 6.00
C LYS A 117 14.20 11.64 7.08
N GLU A 118 13.64 12.06 8.22
CA GLU A 118 13.36 11.15 9.34
C GLU A 118 12.31 10.09 8.96
N PHE A 119 11.31 10.45 8.15
CA PHE A 119 10.32 9.50 7.66
C PHE A 119 10.94 8.50 6.67
N ARG A 120 11.83 8.95 5.77
CA ARG A 120 12.57 8.07 4.87
C ARG A 120 13.42 7.08 5.65
N GLU A 121 14.21 7.55 6.61
CA GLU A 121 15.04 6.70 7.47
C GLU A 121 14.19 5.66 8.21
N TYR A 122 13.06 6.09 8.78
CA TYR A 122 12.13 5.20 9.45
C TYR A 122 11.48 4.17 8.51
N SER A 123 11.05 4.58 7.32
CA SER A 123 10.32 3.71 6.37
C SER A 123 11.23 2.72 5.62
N THR A 124 12.52 3.02 5.51
CA THR A 124 13.50 2.19 4.80
C THR A 124 14.32 1.29 5.72
N THR A 125 14.31 1.53 7.03
CA THR A 125 15.06 0.74 8.02
C THR A 125 14.20 -0.44 8.53
N PRO A 126 14.55 -1.70 8.23
CA PRO A 126 13.89 -2.85 8.83
C PRO A 126 14.07 -2.86 10.35
N SER A 127 12.98 -3.01 11.09
CA SER A 127 12.99 -3.15 12.54
C SER A 127 11.80 -3.98 12.99
N LEU A 128 11.84 -4.58 14.19
CA LEU A 128 10.66 -5.26 14.75
C LEU A 128 9.45 -4.32 14.82
N LYS A 129 9.66 -3.05 15.16
CA LYS A 129 8.61 -2.04 15.22
C LYS A 129 7.97 -1.80 13.85
N THR A 130 8.77 -1.60 12.80
CA THR A 130 8.24 -1.38 11.45
C THR A 130 7.55 -2.64 10.91
N SER A 131 8.05 -3.84 11.21
CA SER A 131 7.38 -5.09 10.87
C SER A 131 6.06 -5.30 11.62
N LEU A 132 6.00 -4.98 12.92
CA LEU A 132 4.77 -5.02 13.72
C LEU A 132 3.69 -4.10 13.17
N GLU A 133 4.08 -2.91 12.74
CA GLU A 133 3.15 -1.94 12.17
C GLU A 133 2.56 -2.41 10.84
N GLN A 134 3.33 -3.17 10.06
CA GLN A 134 2.86 -3.86 8.86
C GLN A 134 1.90 -5.01 9.20
N ILE A 135 2.20 -5.81 10.23
CA ILE A 135 1.27 -6.85 10.68
C ILE A 135 -0.05 -6.23 11.16
N ASN A 136 0.03 -5.15 11.93
CA ASN A 136 -1.14 -4.48 12.45
C ASN A 136 -1.99 -3.85 11.33
N SER A 137 -1.38 -3.34 10.25
CA SER A 137 -2.17 -2.84 9.10
C SER A 137 -3.06 -3.92 8.49
N TYR A 138 -2.57 -5.16 8.41
CA TYR A 138 -3.37 -6.31 7.98
C TYR A 138 -4.52 -6.60 8.93
N LYS A 139 -4.26 -6.65 10.24
CA LYS A 139 -5.27 -6.90 11.28
C LYS A 139 -6.39 -5.86 11.25
N TYR A 140 -6.04 -4.58 11.18
CA TYR A 140 -7.03 -3.49 11.13
C TYR A 140 -7.88 -3.54 9.86
N THR A 141 -7.28 -3.91 8.72
CA THR A 141 -8.03 -4.03 7.47
C THR A 141 -8.99 -5.19 7.49
N LEU A 142 -8.53 -6.38 7.92
CA LEU A 142 -9.40 -7.54 8.04
C LEU A 142 -10.54 -7.27 9.03
N SER A 143 -10.25 -6.60 10.14
CA SER A 143 -11.27 -6.17 11.08
C SER A 143 -12.24 -5.19 10.42
N ALA A 144 -11.73 -4.12 9.80
CA ALA A 144 -12.55 -3.12 9.13
C ALA A 144 -13.45 -3.73 8.05
N LEU A 145 -12.97 -4.77 7.37
CA LEU A 145 -13.75 -5.52 6.41
C LEU A 145 -14.88 -6.31 7.07
N LEU A 146 -14.56 -7.08 8.12
CA LEU A 146 -15.53 -7.91 8.85
C LEU A 146 -16.60 -7.08 9.57
N TYR A 147 -16.27 -5.87 9.99
CA TYR A 147 -17.18 -4.94 10.65
C TYR A 147 -17.80 -3.91 9.69
N GLU A 148 -17.65 -4.09 8.37
CA GLU A 148 -18.19 -3.22 7.33
C GLU A 148 -17.87 -1.73 7.54
N ASP A 149 -16.63 -1.42 7.95
CA ASP A 149 -16.18 -0.07 8.23
C ASP A 149 -16.37 0.82 6.97
N PRO A 150 -17.14 1.92 7.09
CA PRO A 150 -17.49 2.76 5.94
C PRO A 150 -16.28 3.48 5.33
N TYR A 151 -15.17 3.64 6.06
CA TYR A 151 -13.96 4.22 5.51
C TYR A 151 -13.16 3.21 4.69
N LEU A 152 -13.22 1.92 5.02
CA LEU A 152 -12.55 0.91 4.20
C LEU A 152 -13.14 0.90 2.78
N THR A 153 -14.46 1.01 2.64
CA THR A 153 -15.12 1.10 1.31
C THR A 153 -14.69 2.34 0.52
N LYS A 154 -14.30 3.44 1.19
CA LYS A 154 -13.80 4.65 0.54
C LYS A 154 -12.35 4.52 0.08
N ILE A 155 -11.51 3.86 0.88
CA ILE A 155 -10.07 3.73 0.64
C ILE A 155 -9.80 2.55 -0.32
N MET A 156 -10.54 1.47 -0.17
CA MET A 156 -10.40 0.23 -0.92
C MET A 156 -11.74 -0.28 -1.48
N PRO A 157 -12.36 0.46 -2.42
CA PRO A 157 -13.65 0.09 -2.97
C PRO A 157 -13.62 -1.27 -3.70
N LEU A 158 -12.55 -1.61 -4.42
CA LEU A 158 -12.49 -2.86 -5.18
C LEU A 158 -12.34 -4.07 -4.25
N PHE A 159 -11.52 -3.97 -3.20
CA PHE A 159 -11.37 -5.04 -2.22
C PHE A 159 -12.66 -5.25 -1.40
N SER A 160 -13.31 -4.15 -1.00
CA SER A 160 -14.61 -4.21 -0.32
C SER A 160 -15.69 -4.84 -1.22
N GLU A 161 -15.73 -4.47 -2.51
CA GLU A 161 -16.62 -5.12 -3.47
C GLU A 161 -16.28 -6.60 -3.68
N PHE A 162 -14.99 -6.93 -3.83
CA PHE A 162 -14.51 -8.30 -4.00
C PHE A 162 -15.02 -9.22 -2.89
N VAL A 163 -14.85 -8.83 -1.63
CA VAL A 163 -15.30 -9.62 -0.47
C VAL A 163 -16.81 -9.74 -0.44
N ARG A 164 -17.55 -8.64 -0.59
CA ARG A 164 -19.03 -8.64 -0.59
C ARG A 164 -19.60 -9.51 -1.72
N LYS A 165 -18.94 -9.55 -2.88
CA LYS A 165 -19.36 -10.39 -4.01
C LYS A 165 -19.07 -11.87 -3.77
N LEU A 166 -18.06 -12.16 -2.95
CA LEU A 166 -17.66 -13.50 -2.59
C LEU A 166 -18.46 -14.05 -1.41
N GLU A 167 -18.99 -13.19 -0.54
CA GLU A 167 -19.79 -13.53 0.65
C GLU A 167 -20.84 -14.64 0.43
N PRO A 168 -21.65 -14.66 -0.65
CA PRO A 168 -22.63 -15.72 -0.87
C PRO A 168 -22.04 -17.11 -1.09
N TYR A 169 -20.73 -17.19 -1.31
CA TYR A 169 -19.98 -18.41 -1.53
C TYR A 169 -19.08 -18.76 -0.34
N LEU A 170 -18.97 -17.91 0.68
CA LEU A 170 -18.21 -18.25 1.88
C LEU A 170 -19.01 -19.30 2.67
N GLY A 171 -18.37 -20.41 3.03
CA GLY A 171 -18.98 -21.44 3.86
C GLY A 171 -19.15 -20.97 5.30
N ASP A 172 -20.16 -21.49 6.00
CA ASP A 172 -20.34 -21.26 7.44
C ASP A 172 -19.18 -21.83 8.27
N ASN A 173 -18.43 -22.79 7.71
CA ASN A 173 -17.26 -23.40 8.31
C ASN A 173 -16.00 -23.10 7.46
N PRO A 174 -15.05 -22.29 7.98
CA PRO A 174 -13.83 -21.92 7.25
C PRO A 174 -12.87 -23.10 7.02
N ASP A 175 -13.03 -24.21 7.75
CA ASP A 175 -12.21 -25.42 7.60
C ASP A 175 -12.75 -26.39 6.54
N GLU A 176 -13.95 -26.15 6.00
CA GLU A 176 -14.53 -26.97 4.94
C GLU A 176 -14.35 -26.32 3.57
N PRO A 177 -13.78 -27.05 2.58
CA PRO A 177 -13.60 -26.49 1.25
C PRO A 177 -14.95 -26.22 0.60
N VAL A 178 -15.21 -24.96 0.26
CA VAL A 178 -16.40 -24.57 -0.48
C VAL A 178 -16.27 -25.09 -1.91
N ASN A 179 -17.22 -25.93 -2.33
CA ASN A 179 -17.27 -26.42 -3.70
C ASN A 179 -17.90 -25.37 -4.63
N ILE A 180 -17.09 -24.41 -5.09
CA ILE A 180 -17.50 -23.38 -6.04
C ILE A 180 -17.19 -23.83 -7.46
N ASP A 181 -18.20 -23.84 -8.34
CA ASP A 181 -18.03 -24.17 -9.76
C ASP A 181 -17.03 -23.18 -10.43
N PRO A 182 -15.97 -23.66 -11.11
CA PRO A 182 -14.95 -22.81 -11.75
C PRO A 182 -15.48 -21.87 -12.85
N SER A 183 -16.66 -22.16 -13.39
CA SER A 183 -17.34 -21.33 -14.39
C SER A 183 -17.98 -20.08 -13.79
N ILE A 184 -18.26 -20.07 -12.48
CA ILE A 184 -18.85 -18.92 -11.80
C ILE A 184 -17.84 -17.76 -11.81
N LYS A 185 -18.29 -16.62 -12.33
CA LYS A 185 -17.49 -15.40 -12.38
C LYS A 185 -18.11 -14.31 -11.51
N LEU A 186 -17.28 -13.68 -10.68
CA LEU A 186 -17.62 -12.51 -9.88
C LEU A 186 -17.21 -11.27 -10.64
N LYS A 187 -18.12 -10.30 -10.71
CA LYS A 187 -17.78 -8.97 -11.17
C LYS A 187 -17.20 -8.15 -10.02
N VAL A 188 -15.95 -7.71 -10.16
CA VAL A 188 -15.25 -6.83 -9.23
C VAL A 188 -14.77 -5.62 -10.02
N GLY A 189 -15.33 -4.45 -9.73
CA GLY A 189 -15.20 -3.26 -10.57
C GLY A 189 -15.63 -3.53 -12.03
N GLY A 190 -14.73 -3.27 -12.97
CA GLY A 190 -14.93 -3.52 -14.40
C GLY A 190 -14.68 -4.97 -14.83
N HIS A 191 -14.31 -5.87 -13.91
CA HIS A 191 -13.59 -7.11 -14.26
C HIS A 191 -14.30 -8.35 -13.76
N GLN A 192 -14.02 -9.49 -14.41
CA GLN A 192 -14.56 -10.79 -14.05
C GLN A 192 -13.43 -11.66 -13.49
N VAL A 193 -13.62 -12.18 -12.28
CA VAL A 193 -12.71 -13.11 -11.62
C VAL A 193 -13.42 -14.43 -11.35
N SER A 194 -12.71 -15.55 -11.37
CA SER A 194 -13.26 -16.84 -10.97
C SER A 194 -13.68 -16.78 -9.49
N ALA A 195 -14.92 -17.12 -9.16
CA ALA A 195 -15.38 -17.15 -7.77
C ALA A 195 -14.57 -18.12 -6.92
N ARG A 196 -14.22 -19.29 -7.48
CA ARG A 196 -13.35 -20.27 -6.84
C ARG A 196 -11.94 -19.74 -6.59
N ASP A 197 -11.34 -19.06 -7.57
CA ASP A 197 -9.98 -18.54 -7.40
C ASP A 197 -9.99 -17.33 -6.45
N ALA A 198 -11.08 -16.54 -6.45
CA ALA A 198 -11.31 -15.47 -5.48
C ALA A 198 -11.37 -16.02 -4.04
N ASP A 199 -12.20 -17.05 -3.81
CA ASP A 199 -12.31 -17.75 -2.52
C ASP A 199 -10.96 -18.28 -2.02
N LEU A 200 -10.26 -19.02 -2.88
CA LEU A 200 -8.95 -19.56 -2.57
C LEU A 200 -7.97 -18.45 -2.17
N ASN A 201 -7.89 -17.36 -2.95
CA ASN A 201 -6.95 -16.29 -2.67
C ASN A 201 -7.30 -15.50 -1.39
N LEU A 202 -8.58 -15.27 -1.11
CA LEU A 202 -9.01 -14.64 0.13
C LEU A 202 -8.68 -15.53 1.33
N THR A 203 -8.96 -16.82 1.23
CA THR A 203 -8.67 -17.81 2.27
C THR A 203 -7.17 -17.91 2.55
N LEU A 204 -6.33 -18.01 1.52
CA LEU A 204 -4.87 -18.01 1.67
C LEU A 204 -4.37 -16.71 2.32
N PHE A 205 -4.95 -15.57 1.93
CA PHE A 205 -4.60 -14.28 2.52
C PHE A 205 -4.93 -14.21 4.01
N ILE A 206 -6.16 -14.61 4.42
CA ILE A 206 -6.59 -14.64 5.83
C ILE A 206 -5.69 -15.56 6.65
N ASN A 207 -5.40 -16.76 6.15
CA ASN A 207 -4.52 -17.72 6.79
C ASN A 207 -3.12 -17.15 7.11
N HIS A 208 -2.53 -16.37 6.18
CA HIS A 208 -1.25 -15.72 6.44
C HIS A 208 -1.36 -14.60 7.49
N ILE A 209 -2.46 -13.85 7.51
CA ILE A 209 -2.72 -12.83 8.55
C ILE A 209 -2.82 -13.47 9.93
N GLU A 210 -3.43 -14.64 10.07
CA GLU A 210 -3.53 -15.37 11.34
C GLU A 210 -2.14 -15.76 11.88
N ILE A 211 -1.26 -16.27 11.01
CA ILE A 211 0.13 -16.59 11.37
C ILE A 211 0.86 -15.31 11.80
N LEU A 212 0.73 -14.23 11.01
CA LEU A 212 1.35 -12.94 11.33
C LEU A 212 0.81 -12.37 12.65
N SER A 213 -0.48 -12.53 12.93
CA SER A 213 -1.09 -12.10 14.19
C SER A 213 -0.50 -12.86 15.38
N SER A 214 -0.30 -14.17 15.24
CA SER A 214 0.38 -15.00 16.26
C SER A 214 1.83 -14.56 16.47
N LEU A 215 2.55 -14.19 15.40
CA LEU A 215 3.89 -13.62 15.50
C LEU A 215 3.88 -12.25 16.23
N SER A 216 2.92 -11.39 15.91
CA SER A 216 2.72 -10.08 16.57
C SER A 216 2.56 -10.24 18.07
N ASP A 217 1.74 -11.19 18.51
CA ASP A 217 1.49 -11.43 19.94
C ASP A 217 2.76 -11.87 20.69
N ILE A 218 3.66 -12.60 20.02
CA ILE A 218 4.97 -12.98 20.59
C ILE A 218 5.87 -11.75 20.66
N ILE A 219 5.97 -10.97 19.58
CA ILE A 219 6.81 -9.77 19.54
C ILE A 219 6.37 -8.76 20.61
N GLU A 220 5.07 -8.50 20.77
CA GLU A 220 4.56 -7.59 21.79
C GLU A 220 4.86 -8.08 23.22
N LYS A 221 4.88 -9.39 23.45
CA LYS A 221 5.29 -9.97 24.75
C LYS A 221 6.78 -9.76 25.00
N LEU A 222 7.61 -9.97 23.98
CA LEU A 222 9.06 -9.72 24.05
C LEU A 222 9.38 -8.26 24.34
N GLU A 223 8.67 -7.31 23.71
CA GLU A 223 8.83 -5.88 23.97
C GLU A 223 8.44 -5.49 25.41
N LYS A 224 7.42 -6.12 25.99
CA LYS A 224 6.95 -5.84 27.36
C LYS A 224 7.80 -6.48 28.46
N GLN A 225 8.29 -7.69 28.23
CA GLN A 225 8.98 -8.50 29.24
C GLN A 225 10.51 -8.37 29.17
N GLY A 226 11.05 -7.73 28.12
CA GLY A 226 12.48 -7.64 27.90
C GLY A 226 13.13 -8.98 27.53
N LYS A 227 14.46 -9.00 27.43
CA LYS A 227 15.26 -10.17 27.01
C LYS A 227 15.18 -11.38 27.96
N GLU A 228 14.57 -11.24 29.14
CA GLU A 228 14.47 -12.31 30.14
C GLU A 228 13.41 -13.39 29.79
N ALA A 229 12.62 -13.19 28.72
CA ALA A 229 11.62 -14.15 28.24
C ALA A 229 12.14 -15.13 27.15
N VAL A 230 13.45 -15.19 26.92
CA VAL A 230 14.06 -16.14 25.96
C VAL A 230 14.07 -17.54 26.59
N SER A 231 12.97 -18.26 26.43
CA SER A 231 12.90 -19.70 26.66
C SER A 231 13.07 -20.44 25.34
N SER A 232 13.57 -21.69 25.43
CA SER A 232 13.49 -22.66 24.33
C SER A 232 12.08 -22.76 23.75
N ASP A 233 11.06 -22.55 24.58
CA ASP A 233 9.66 -22.60 24.16
C ASP A 233 9.28 -21.44 23.23
N THR A 234 9.85 -20.25 23.42
CA THR A 234 9.63 -19.10 22.51
C THR A 234 10.23 -19.39 21.14
N ILE A 235 11.47 -19.90 21.09
CA ILE A 235 12.13 -20.29 19.83
C ILE A 235 11.33 -21.38 19.12
N ASN A 236 10.89 -22.41 19.85
CA ASN A 236 10.07 -23.50 19.30
C ASN A 236 8.75 -22.99 18.71
N LYS A 237 8.05 -22.07 19.40
CA LYS A 237 6.81 -21.46 18.90
C LYS A 237 7.04 -20.62 17.64
N LEU A 238 8.11 -19.83 17.60
CA LEU A 238 8.47 -19.05 16.41
C LEU A 238 8.76 -19.96 15.22
N ASN A 239 9.51 -21.03 15.42
CA ASN A 239 9.79 -22.02 14.37
C ASN A 239 8.54 -22.75 13.89
N GLN A 240 7.60 -23.09 14.78
CA GLN A 240 6.30 -23.65 14.37
C GLN A 240 5.50 -22.68 13.50
N LEU A 241 5.50 -21.38 13.82
CA LEU A 241 4.82 -20.36 13.03
C LEU A 241 5.50 -20.16 11.65
N PHE A 242 6.83 -20.13 11.62
CA PHE A 242 7.57 -20.06 10.35
C PHE A 242 7.39 -21.31 9.50
N GLU A 243 7.39 -22.50 10.10
CA GLU A 243 7.12 -23.75 9.40
C GLU A 243 5.69 -23.77 8.80
N SER A 244 4.70 -23.28 9.55
CA SER A 244 3.34 -23.10 9.06
C SER A 244 3.30 -22.16 7.85
N ALA A 245 3.96 -20.99 7.94
CA ALA A 245 4.07 -20.05 6.82
C ALA A 245 4.79 -20.67 5.60
N SER A 246 5.82 -21.49 5.84
CA SER A 246 6.56 -22.24 4.82
C SER A 246 5.81 -23.44 4.22
N LYS A 247 4.57 -23.71 4.63
CA LYS A 247 3.75 -24.78 4.04
C LYS A 247 2.49 -24.26 3.36
N LYS A 248 2.08 -23.03 3.68
CA LYS A 248 0.88 -22.41 3.10
C LYS A 248 1.21 -21.72 1.77
N PRO A 249 0.44 -21.98 0.69
CA PRO A 249 0.57 -21.26 -0.57
C PRO A 249 0.33 -19.75 -0.40
N LEU A 250 1.03 -18.94 -1.17
CA LEU A 250 0.81 -17.48 -1.18
C LEU A 250 -0.46 -17.13 -1.97
N PRO A 251 -1.23 -16.11 -1.52
CA PRO A 251 -2.37 -15.61 -2.27
C PRO A 251 -1.88 -14.90 -3.54
N ASN A 252 -2.54 -15.14 -4.68
CA ASN A 252 -2.20 -14.58 -5.98
C ASN A 252 -3.37 -13.80 -6.61
N PHE A 253 -3.31 -12.49 -6.52
CA PHE A 253 -4.32 -11.59 -7.10
C PHE A 253 -3.96 -11.08 -8.51
N SER A 254 -2.86 -11.54 -9.13
CA SER A 254 -2.39 -11.06 -10.44
C SER A 254 -3.41 -11.25 -11.58
N ALA A 255 -4.33 -12.20 -11.45
CA ALA A 255 -5.41 -12.40 -12.40
C ALA A 255 -6.44 -11.25 -12.40
N ALA A 256 -6.44 -10.42 -11.36
CA ALA A 256 -7.30 -9.26 -11.15
C ALA A 256 -6.44 -7.99 -10.95
N PRO A 257 -5.81 -7.46 -12.01
CA PRO A 257 -4.73 -6.49 -11.88
C PRO A 257 -5.14 -5.17 -11.22
N TYR A 258 -6.38 -4.71 -11.37
CA TYR A 258 -6.86 -3.51 -10.64
C TYR A 258 -7.05 -3.75 -9.15
N LEU A 259 -7.62 -4.92 -8.78
CA LEU A 259 -7.72 -5.32 -7.38
C LEU A 259 -6.32 -5.45 -6.77
N PHE A 260 -5.40 -6.10 -7.49
CA PHE A 260 -4.01 -6.22 -7.08
C PHE A 260 -3.33 -4.86 -6.92
N ASN A 261 -3.54 -3.92 -7.85
CA ASN A 261 -2.98 -2.57 -7.74
C ASN A 261 -3.52 -1.81 -6.53
N GLU A 262 -4.84 -1.84 -6.27
CA GLU A 262 -5.45 -1.21 -5.09
C GLU A 262 -4.88 -1.82 -3.80
N MET A 263 -4.79 -3.15 -3.77
CA MET A 263 -4.13 -3.91 -2.71
C MET A 263 -2.66 -3.48 -2.54
N VAL A 264 -1.85 -3.38 -3.59
CA VAL A 264 -0.44 -2.96 -3.41
C VAL A 264 -0.32 -1.49 -3.01
N ALA A 265 -1.18 -0.61 -3.53
CA ALA A 265 -1.16 0.83 -3.24
C ALA A 265 -1.48 1.14 -1.77
N HIS A 266 -2.40 0.39 -1.18
CA HIS A 266 -2.80 0.54 0.21
C HIS A 266 -2.13 -0.49 1.15
N PHE A 267 -1.37 -1.45 0.60
CA PHE A 267 -0.62 -2.49 1.31
C PHE A 267 0.67 -2.79 0.54
N PRO A 268 1.83 -2.27 0.93
CA PRO A 268 3.06 -2.42 0.17
C PRO A 268 3.59 -3.88 0.19
N PHE A 269 2.84 -4.82 0.77
CA PHE A 269 3.27 -6.17 1.12
C PHE A 269 2.29 -7.29 0.68
N LEU A 270 1.24 -6.98 -0.10
CA LEU A 270 0.28 -7.97 -0.60
C LEU A 270 0.81 -8.75 -1.82
N ASP A 271 0.91 -10.09 -1.69
CA ASP A 271 1.49 -11.07 -2.65
C ASP A 271 3.00 -10.93 -2.89
N GLY A 272 3.74 -12.03 -3.13
CA GLY A 272 5.19 -12.10 -3.39
C GLY A 272 6.15 -11.57 -2.30
N ASN A 273 5.68 -10.65 -1.46
CA ASN A 273 6.39 -9.87 -0.46
C ASN A 273 6.05 -10.36 0.97
N LEU A 274 5.08 -11.27 1.14
CA LEU A 274 4.89 -12.01 2.39
C LEU A 274 6.16 -12.79 2.76
N ASN A 275 6.81 -13.41 1.77
CA ASN A 275 8.11 -14.04 1.96
C ASN A 275 9.15 -13.05 2.52
N ASN A 276 9.21 -11.84 1.97
CA ASN A 276 10.15 -10.82 2.46
C ASN A 276 9.78 -10.34 3.86
N LEU A 277 8.49 -10.18 4.18
CA LEU A 277 8.04 -9.85 5.54
C LEU A 277 8.46 -10.92 6.53
N TYR A 278 8.25 -12.20 6.21
CA TYR A 278 8.71 -13.31 7.07
C TYR A 278 10.23 -13.36 7.20
N LEU A 279 10.97 -13.11 6.12
CA LEU A 279 12.44 -13.01 6.16
C LEU A 279 12.91 -11.84 7.03
N MET A 280 12.30 -10.67 6.91
CA MET A 280 12.57 -9.51 7.75
C MET A 280 12.25 -9.82 9.21
N LEU A 281 11.07 -10.40 9.49
CA LEU A 281 10.68 -10.81 10.84
C LEU A 281 11.67 -11.79 11.44
N LYS A 282 12.09 -12.81 10.67
CA LYS A 282 13.13 -13.75 11.09
C LYS A 282 14.41 -13.03 11.47
N GLN A 283 14.98 -12.22 10.56
CA GLN A 283 16.24 -11.51 10.81
C GLN A 283 16.17 -10.60 12.05
N GLN A 284 15.07 -9.86 12.20
CA GLN A 284 14.88 -8.95 13.32
C GLN A 284 14.65 -9.69 14.64
N LEU A 285 13.95 -10.83 14.62
CA LEU A 285 13.77 -11.70 15.78
C LEU A 285 15.09 -12.38 16.18
N GLU A 286 15.88 -12.88 15.23
CA GLU A 286 17.22 -13.44 15.49
C GLU A 286 18.12 -12.41 16.18
N SER A 287 18.14 -11.18 15.66
CA SER A 287 18.90 -10.09 16.28
C SER A 287 18.41 -9.73 17.67
N THR A 288 17.09 -9.79 17.92
CA THR A 288 16.50 -9.40 19.22
C THR A 288 16.69 -10.49 20.28
N LEU A 289 16.60 -11.74 19.86
CA LEU A 289 16.72 -12.93 20.70
C LEU A 289 18.17 -13.44 20.81
N GLU A 290 19.10 -12.86 20.03
CA GLU A 290 20.51 -13.27 19.96
C GLU A 290 20.66 -14.77 19.63
N THR A 291 19.95 -15.24 18.61
CA THR A 291 19.91 -16.65 18.20
C THR A 291 20.00 -16.82 16.69
N ASP A 292 20.55 -17.95 16.24
CA ASP A 292 20.59 -18.41 14.85
C ASP A 292 19.67 -19.62 14.59
N GLN A 293 18.86 -20.00 15.58
CA GLN A 293 18.03 -21.20 15.54
C GLN A 293 16.68 -21.00 14.82
N LEU A 294 16.37 -19.77 14.40
CA LEU A 294 15.13 -19.52 13.68
C LEU A 294 15.26 -20.02 12.24
N VAL A 295 14.26 -20.74 11.75
CA VAL A 295 14.25 -21.31 10.40
C VAL A 295 12.98 -20.87 9.69
N PHE A 296 13.14 -20.21 8.55
CA PHE A 296 12.06 -19.92 7.62
C PHE A 296 12.51 -20.29 6.22
N ASN A 297 11.69 -21.08 5.53
CA ASN A 297 11.90 -21.48 4.14
C ASN A 297 10.87 -20.75 3.26
N PRO A 298 11.26 -19.72 2.49
CA PRO A 298 10.34 -18.99 1.64
C PRO A 298 9.60 -19.92 0.66
N GLN A 299 8.32 -19.63 0.41
CA GLN A 299 7.57 -20.36 -0.63
C GLN A 299 8.20 -20.13 -2.00
N VAL A 300 8.36 -21.22 -2.76
CA VAL A 300 8.78 -21.14 -4.16
C VAL A 300 7.59 -20.66 -4.98
N ILE A 301 7.73 -19.47 -5.57
CA ILE A 301 6.72 -18.87 -6.42
C ILE A 301 6.81 -19.55 -7.80
N ASN A 302 5.93 -20.51 -8.07
CA ASN A 302 5.80 -21.18 -9.37
C ASN A 302 4.91 -20.38 -10.33
N LEU A 303 5.26 -19.12 -10.58
CA LEU A 303 4.57 -18.26 -11.55
C LEU A 303 5.38 -18.14 -12.85
N PRO A 304 4.73 -17.91 -14.00
CA PRO A 304 5.43 -17.51 -15.22
C PRO A 304 6.37 -16.34 -14.96
N SER A 305 7.53 -16.32 -15.61
CA SER A 305 8.53 -15.25 -15.44
C SER A 305 7.97 -13.85 -15.74
N GLU A 306 7.06 -13.75 -16.70
CA GLU A 306 6.36 -12.51 -17.02
C GLU A 306 5.50 -11.99 -15.86
N ASP A 307 4.81 -12.88 -15.14
CA ASP A 307 3.97 -12.51 -14.01
C ASP A 307 4.82 -12.10 -12.79
N ILE A 308 5.96 -12.78 -12.58
CA ILE A 308 6.95 -12.39 -11.56
C ILE A 308 7.47 -10.96 -11.84
N ALA A 309 7.89 -10.70 -13.08
CA ALA A 309 8.42 -9.39 -13.47
C ALA A 309 7.35 -8.29 -13.38
N TYR A 310 6.11 -8.58 -13.78
CA TYR A 310 4.99 -7.67 -13.62
C TYR A 310 4.78 -7.29 -12.15
N THR A 311 4.73 -8.29 -11.26
CA THR A 311 4.55 -8.09 -9.82
C THR A 311 5.68 -7.25 -9.21
N GLN A 312 6.94 -7.54 -9.58
CA GLN A 312 8.09 -6.73 -9.14
C GLN A 312 7.98 -5.27 -9.58
N ALA A 313 7.60 -5.02 -10.83
CA ALA A 313 7.43 -3.66 -11.35
C ALA A 313 6.31 -2.90 -10.61
N ILE A 314 5.18 -3.55 -10.33
CA ILE A 314 4.09 -2.97 -9.54
C ILE A 314 4.57 -2.59 -8.13
N PHE A 315 5.35 -3.44 -7.47
CA PHE A 315 5.93 -3.12 -6.16
C PHE A 315 6.84 -1.91 -6.19
N PHE A 316 7.73 -1.83 -7.18
CA PHE A 316 8.58 -0.66 -7.33
C PHE A 316 7.74 0.61 -7.53
N LEU A 317 6.78 0.59 -8.46
CA LEU A 317 5.92 1.73 -8.79
C LEU A 317 5.07 2.20 -7.62
N SER A 318 4.57 1.29 -6.78
CA SER A 318 3.76 1.64 -5.60
C SER A 318 4.48 2.59 -4.63
N LYS A 319 5.82 2.60 -4.65
CA LYS A 319 6.68 3.44 -3.81
C LYS A 319 6.98 4.82 -4.43
N GLN A 320 6.53 5.07 -5.66
CA GLN A 320 6.87 6.26 -6.44
C GLN A 320 5.78 7.36 -6.39
N GLY A 321 4.81 7.25 -5.48
CA GLY A 321 3.70 8.21 -5.36
C GLY A 321 2.72 8.13 -6.54
N ASN A 322 2.03 9.24 -6.83
CA ASN A 322 0.93 9.27 -7.80
C ASN A 322 1.35 8.87 -9.23
N ILE A 323 2.56 9.26 -9.65
CA ILE A 323 3.08 8.86 -10.97
C ILE A 323 3.19 7.34 -11.07
N GLY A 324 3.63 6.66 -10.01
CA GLY A 324 3.67 5.21 -9.92
C GLY A 324 2.29 4.59 -10.10
N LEU A 325 1.29 5.11 -9.38
CA LEU A 325 -0.11 4.66 -9.50
C LEU A 325 -0.65 4.81 -10.93
N GLN A 326 -0.38 5.92 -11.61
CA GLN A 326 -0.82 6.13 -13.01
C GLN A 326 -0.19 5.13 -13.98
N ILE A 327 1.08 4.76 -13.76
CA ILE A 327 1.76 3.74 -14.55
C ILE A 327 1.19 2.35 -14.22
N MET A 328 0.94 2.04 -12.95
CA MET A 328 0.29 0.79 -12.52
C MET A 328 -1.09 0.62 -13.18
N ASP A 329 -1.93 1.66 -13.21
CA ASP A 329 -3.23 1.65 -13.90
C ASP A 329 -3.09 1.42 -15.41
N THR A 330 -2.07 2.03 -16.01
CA THR A 330 -1.74 1.77 -17.41
C THR A 330 -1.37 0.30 -17.64
N MET A 331 -0.54 -0.27 -16.76
CA MET A 331 -0.11 -1.66 -16.84
C MET A 331 -1.28 -2.62 -16.69
N ALA A 332 -2.16 -2.40 -15.70
CA ALA A 332 -3.37 -3.20 -15.50
C ALA A 332 -4.26 -3.23 -16.75
N ARG A 333 -4.51 -2.05 -17.34
CA ARG A 333 -5.26 -1.92 -18.59
C ARG A 333 -4.63 -2.66 -19.77
N LEU A 334 -3.30 -2.67 -19.87
CA LEU A 334 -2.58 -3.38 -20.93
C LEU A 334 -2.58 -4.90 -20.71
N GLN A 335 -2.47 -5.35 -19.46
CA GLN A 335 -2.54 -6.76 -19.08
C GLN A 335 -3.88 -7.39 -19.46
N GLU A 336 -4.96 -6.62 -19.37
CA GLU A 336 -6.28 -7.04 -19.87
C GLU A 336 -6.36 -7.04 -21.39
N GLY A 337 -5.86 -5.99 -22.01
CA GLY A 337 -5.79 -5.89 -23.47
C GLY A 337 -5.04 -7.06 -24.09
N LYS A 338 -3.99 -7.57 -23.42
CA LYS A 338 -3.21 -8.77 -23.84
C LYS A 338 -4.10 -10.00 -24.04
N LYS A 339 -5.20 -10.13 -23.29
CA LYS A 339 -6.16 -11.25 -23.37
C LYS A 339 -7.29 -11.00 -24.39
N SER A 340 -7.35 -9.82 -24.99
CA SER A 340 -8.44 -9.42 -25.89
C SER A 340 -8.17 -9.79 -27.35
N LEU A 341 -9.21 -10.24 -28.06
CA LEU A 341 -9.17 -10.44 -29.52
C LEU A 341 -9.44 -9.14 -30.31
N ASN A 342 -9.76 -8.03 -29.64
CA ASN A 342 -10.04 -6.77 -30.32
C ASN A 342 -8.73 -6.18 -30.89
N PRO A 343 -8.66 -5.88 -32.21
CA PRO A 343 -7.48 -5.31 -32.86
C PRO A 343 -6.95 -4.02 -32.22
N TYR A 344 -7.79 -3.29 -31.48
CA TYR A 344 -7.39 -2.16 -30.66
C TYR A 344 -6.29 -2.48 -29.64
N TRP A 345 -6.19 -3.74 -29.21
CA TRP A 345 -5.26 -4.19 -28.19
C TRP A 345 -4.05 -4.96 -28.74
N ILE A 346 -3.83 -4.99 -30.06
CA ILE A 346 -2.82 -5.85 -30.70
C ILE A 346 -1.39 -5.68 -30.15
N ASN A 347 -1.01 -4.46 -29.75
CA ASN A 347 0.31 -4.17 -29.18
C ASN A 347 0.34 -4.16 -27.65
N SER A 348 -0.73 -4.56 -26.97
CA SER A 348 -0.82 -4.41 -25.51
C SER A 348 0.22 -5.23 -24.77
N GLY A 349 0.44 -6.48 -25.18
CA GLY A 349 1.47 -7.34 -24.60
C GLY A 349 2.88 -6.77 -24.78
N SER A 350 3.24 -6.37 -26.01
CA SER A 350 4.57 -5.82 -26.29
C SER A 350 4.79 -4.43 -25.68
N LYS A 351 3.73 -3.64 -25.50
CA LYS A 351 3.79 -2.37 -24.77
C LYS A 351 3.94 -2.60 -23.27
N LEU A 352 3.16 -3.52 -22.70
CA LEU A 352 3.25 -3.87 -21.28
C LEU A 352 4.65 -4.36 -20.93
N GLN A 353 5.21 -5.29 -21.70
CA GLN A 353 6.56 -5.80 -21.46
C GLN A 353 7.61 -4.71 -21.55
N GLY A 354 7.47 -3.76 -22.49
CA GLY A 354 8.35 -2.60 -22.58
C GLY A 354 8.31 -1.72 -21.33
N ILE A 355 7.12 -1.48 -20.77
CA ILE A 355 6.97 -0.72 -19.52
C ILE A 355 7.57 -1.50 -18.35
N VAL A 356 7.26 -2.79 -18.20
CA VAL A 356 7.80 -3.65 -17.13
C VAL A 356 9.33 -3.63 -17.15
N ASN A 357 9.94 -3.86 -18.32
CA ASN A 357 11.39 -3.88 -18.45
C ASN A 357 12.02 -2.53 -18.10
N ALA A 358 11.47 -1.42 -18.61
CA ALA A 358 11.96 -0.09 -18.31
C ALA A 358 11.89 0.21 -16.81
N VAL A 359 10.76 -0.11 -16.17
CA VAL A 359 10.55 0.08 -14.72
C VAL A 359 11.55 -0.73 -13.90
N LEU A 360 11.76 -2.00 -14.22
CA LEU A 360 12.74 -2.84 -13.51
C LEU A 360 14.19 -2.42 -13.78
N SER A 361 14.46 -1.75 -14.91
CA SER A 361 15.76 -1.15 -15.18
C SER A 361 16.01 0.05 -14.25
N LEU A 362 15.00 0.93 -14.10
CA LEU A 362 15.05 2.07 -13.20
C LEU A 362 15.28 1.66 -11.74
N GLU A 363 14.63 0.59 -11.29
CA GLU A 363 14.85 0.04 -9.94
C GLU A 363 16.32 -0.32 -9.70
N LYS A 364 17.03 -0.81 -10.73
CA LYS A 364 18.44 -1.21 -10.63
C LYS A 364 19.40 -0.03 -10.73
N THR A 365 19.10 0.95 -11.58
CA THR A 365 19.98 2.12 -11.80
C THR A 365 19.77 3.21 -10.74
N GLY A 366 18.60 3.24 -10.11
CA GLY A 366 18.22 4.27 -9.14
C GLY A 366 17.81 5.60 -9.78
N ASP A 367 17.52 5.60 -11.08
CA ASP A 367 17.10 6.80 -11.81
C ASP A 367 15.70 7.28 -11.38
N ASP A 368 15.49 8.60 -11.45
CA ASP A 368 14.23 9.23 -11.04
C ASP A 368 13.09 8.90 -12.03
N LEU A 369 12.02 8.27 -11.52
CA LEU A 369 10.88 7.86 -12.34
C LEU A 369 10.25 9.04 -13.10
N LYS A 370 10.14 10.22 -12.46
CA LYS A 370 9.51 11.39 -13.05
C LYS A 370 10.35 11.97 -14.19
N GLN A 371 11.67 12.09 -14.01
CA GLN A 371 12.59 12.52 -15.06
C GLN A 371 12.55 11.55 -16.24
N MET A 372 12.61 10.25 -15.97
CA MET A 372 12.61 9.23 -17.02
C MET A 372 11.27 9.19 -17.76
N ALA A 373 10.14 9.41 -17.08
CA ALA A 373 8.85 9.52 -17.74
C ALA A 373 8.70 10.76 -18.65
N LEU A 374 9.55 11.78 -18.49
CA LEU A 374 9.53 13.02 -19.28
C LEU A 374 10.62 13.08 -20.35
N ASP A 375 11.72 12.34 -20.21
CA ASP A 375 12.82 12.33 -21.18
C ASP A 375 12.43 11.55 -22.44
N PRO A 376 12.32 12.19 -23.63
CA PRO A 376 11.95 11.53 -24.87
C PRO A 376 12.87 10.39 -25.31
N HIS A 377 14.09 10.34 -24.79
CA HIS A 377 15.10 9.33 -25.11
C HIS A 377 15.13 8.16 -24.12
N SER A 378 14.42 8.25 -22.99
CA SER A 378 14.41 7.19 -22.00
C SER A 378 13.60 5.97 -22.48
N GLU A 379 13.97 4.79 -22.00
CA GLU A 379 13.21 3.56 -22.28
C GLU A 379 11.77 3.64 -21.77
N LEU A 380 11.57 4.28 -20.60
CA LEU A 380 10.25 4.44 -20.00
C LEU A 380 9.35 5.34 -20.84
N TYR A 381 9.84 6.50 -21.29
CA TYR A 381 9.07 7.40 -22.15
C TYR A 381 8.70 6.70 -23.46
N LEU A 382 9.67 6.04 -24.11
CA LEU A 382 9.43 5.32 -25.36
C LEU A 382 8.39 4.21 -25.18
N ALA A 383 8.47 3.45 -24.08
CA ALA A 383 7.50 2.42 -23.75
C ALA A 383 6.10 3.00 -23.49
N LEU A 384 5.99 4.08 -22.72
CA LEU A 384 4.74 4.78 -22.44
C LEU A 384 4.14 5.41 -23.71
N ASN A 385 4.97 5.92 -24.62
CA ASN A 385 4.55 6.57 -25.86
C ASN A 385 4.20 5.60 -27.00
N LYS A 386 4.48 4.30 -26.85
CA LYS A 386 4.11 3.29 -27.86
C LYS A 386 2.60 3.27 -28.08
N GLN A 387 2.17 3.35 -29.34
CA GLN A 387 0.75 3.31 -29.69
C GLN A 387 0.19 1.89 -29.60
N ARG A 388 -1.07 1.75 -29.18
CA ARG A 388 -1.73 0.44 -29.01
C ARG A 388 -2.22 -0.18 -30.32
N LEU A 389 -2.52 0.66 -31.30
CA LEU A 389 -2.87 0.29 -32.66
C LEU A 389 -1.61 0.26 -33.53
N LEU A 390 -1.55 -0.66 -34.50
CA LEU A 390 -0.73 -0.47 -35.70
C LEU A 390 -1.16 0.86 -36.35
N PRO A 391 -0.24 1.67 -36.90
CA PRO A 391 -0.62 2.82 -37.69
C PRO A 391 -1.28 2.33 -38.98
N LEU A 392 -2.58 2.03 -38.94
CA LEU A 392 -3.44 2.04 -40.13
C LEU A 392 -3.74 3.50 -40.49
N THR A 393 -2.69 4.28 -40.72
CA THR A 393 -2.78 5.59 -41.35
C THR A 393 -2.20 5.45 -42.74
N PHE A 394 -3.06 5.01 -43.65
CA PHE A 394 -2.80 4.89 -45.09
C PHE A 394 -2.74 6.27 -45.80
N LEU A 395 -2.70 7.38 -45.06
CA LEU A 395 -2.52 8.74 -45.59
C LEU A 395 -1.68 9.55 -44.59
N GLY A 396 -0.54 10.05 -45.09
CA GLY A 396 0.58 10.69 -44.40
C GLY A 396 0.29 11.58 -43.19
N SER A 397 0.87 11.20 -42.05
CA SER A 397 1.79 12.03 -41.26
C SER A 397 2.39 11.16 -40.16
N PHE A 398 3.69 10.89 -40.23
CA PHE A 398 4.44 10.17 -39.21
C PHE A 398 4.56 11.01 -37.91
N ALA A 399 4.33 10.36 -36.77
CA ALA A 399 5.04 10.57 -35.49
C ALA A 399 4.71 11.75 -34.52
N VAL A 400 3.59 12.48 -34.61
CA VAL A 400 3.42 13.70 -33.75
C VAL A 400 2.50 13.54 -32.51
N ASN A 401 1.62 12.54 -32.46
CA ASN A 401 0.66 12.46 -31.35
C ASN A 401 1.16 11.58 -30.20
N LYS A 402 1.36 12.19 -29.02
CA LYS A 402 1.64 11.49 -27.76
C LYS A 402 0.57 10.43 -27.51
N SER A 403 0.96 9.26 -27.03
CA SER A 403 -0.01 8.22 -26.67
C SER A 403 -0.89 8.69 -25.51
N LYS A 404 -2.16 8.25 -25.46
CA LYS A 404 -3.06 8.55 -24.32
C LYS A 404 -2.49 8.08 -22.97
N THR A 405 -1.58 7.10 -22.98
CA THR A 405 -0.87 6.67 -21.77
C THR A 405 0.14 7.72 -21.35
N LEU A 406 0.97 8.21 -22.28
CA LEU A 406 1.97 9.23 -21.99
C LEU A 406 1.30 10.52 -21.52
N ILE A 407 0.24 10.97 -22.22
CA ILE A 407 -0.52 12.19 -21.85
C ILE A 407 -1.01 12.11 -20.40
N LYS A 408 -1.60 10.99 -19.97
CA LYS A 408 -2.07 10.82 -18.59
C LYS A 408 -0.94 10.91 -17.55
N VAL A 409 0.21 10.32 -17.85
CA VAL A 409 1.38 10.36 -16.96
C VAL A 409 1.96 11.77 -16.90
N GLU A 410 2.08 12.45 -18.04
CA GLU A 410 2.52 13.86 -18.11
C GLU A 410 1.55 14.81 -17.41
N ASP A 411 0.24 14.62 -17.57
CA ASP A 411 -0.79 15.41 -16.89
C ASP A 411 -0.63 15.32 -15.37
N GLU A 412 -0.41 14.10 -14.83
CA GLU A 412 -0.14 13.91 -13.40
C GLU A 412 1.17 14.62 -12.97
N ILE A 413 2.21 14.55 -13.79
CA ILE A 413 3.52 15.16 -13.49
C ILE A 413 3.46 16.70 -13.51
N THR A 414 2.68 17.27 -14.43
CA THR A 414 2.56 18.71 -14.68
C THR A 414 1.53 19.39 -13.78
N HIS A 415 0.49 18.68 -13.34
CA HIS A 415 -0.53 19.19 -12.40
C HIS A 415 -0.25 18.81 -10.94
N SER A 416 0.74 17.96 -10.68
CA SER A 416 1.37 17.87 -9.36
C SER A 416 2.13 19.17 -9.11
N PRO A 417 1.84 19.93 -8.04
CA PRO A 417 2.46 21.23 -7.83
C PRO A 417 3.98 21.11 -7.86
N THR A 418 4.59 21.69 -8.90
CA THR A 418 6.02 21.96 -8.94
C THR A 418 6.29 23.07 -7.94
N CYS A 419 7.24 22.84 -7.04
CA CYS A 419 7.83 23.86 -6.20
C CYS A 419 8.03 25.16 -6.97
N SER A 420 7.51 26.26 -6.44
CA SER A 420 7.93 27.62 -6.76
C SER A 420 8.45 28.28 -5.50
#